data_AF-A0A7S2G8M1-F1
#
_entry.id   AF-A0A7S2G8M1-F1
#
_cell.length_a   1.000
_cell.length_b   1.000
_cell.length_c   1.000
_cell.angle_alpha   90.00
_cell.angle_beta   90.00
_cell.angle_gamma   90.00
#
_symmetry.space_group_name_H-M   'P 1'
#
loop_
_entity.id
_entity.type
_entity.pdbx_description
1 polymer ?
#
loop_
_entity_poly.entity_id
_entity_poly.type
_entity_poly.pdbx_seq_one_letter_code
_entity_poly.pdbx_strand_id
1 'polypeptide(L)'
;MEVARFSEGRLPEEIARGPSGDAAAALVNAFHRIDELLLEEECGEVLRKFSSGRGGEGPPPGPVNPDWVGCTCVVCLVRAKELIVANAGDSRCVLSRGRRAVPLSEDHKPNLPTEEERINRAGGIVERRQIGPVVQYRVNGNLNLSRSLGDLEYKKNPTLGPAEQMICATPEIQTFPREAEDEFLLVACDGVWDVLTNQEAVDFVHERLPQALRNGLPLSGIMEAMMDRCISPDLTLTNGLGGDNMTAMLVVLNAAAIADSTALEPAGGIEVTSSALAAVEERGILPDGLCSCQPDMPK
;
A
#
# COMPACT_ATOMS: atom_id res chain seq x y z
N MET A 1 7.71 -3.13 -10.07
CA MET A 1 8.11 -3.16 -8.63
C MET A 1 9.40 -2.39 -8.36
N GLU A 2 10.15 -2.01 -9.39
CA GLU A 2 11.50 -1.47 -9.31
C GLU A 2 11.50 -0.04 -8.79
N VAL A 3 10.58 0.79 -9.28
CA VAL A 3 10.36 2.15 -8.74
C VAL A 3 9.92 2.10 -7.28
N ALA A 4 9.08 1.13 -6.89
CA ALA A 4 8.71 0.94 -5.49
C ALA A 4 9.92 0.61 -4.61
N ARG A 5 10.76 -0.35 -5.01
CA ARG A 5 12.00 -0.71 -4.28
C ARG A 5 13.02 0.42 -4.24
N PHE A 6 13.17 1.15 -5.34
CA PHE A 6 14.01 2.34 -5.40
C PHE A 6 13.54 3.40 -4.40
N SER A 7 12.23 3.68 -4.41
CA SER A 7 11.61 4.66 -3.52
C SER A 7 11.73 4.24 -2.06
N GLU A 8 11.48 2.96 -1.73
CA GLU A 8 11.64 2.40 -0.38
C GLU A 8 13.05 2.68 0.18
N GLY A 9 14.10 2.46 -0.62
CA GLY A 9 15.49 2.64 -0.19
C GLY A 9 15.96 4.10 -0.12
N ARG A 10 15.27 5.04 -0.76
CA ARG A 10 15.74 6.44 -0.91
C ARG A 10 14.85 7.47 -0.23
N LEU A 11 13.54 7.25 -0.22
CA LEU A 11 12.56 8.22 0.26
C LEU A 11 12.80 8.60 1.74
N PRO A 12 13.11 7.68 2.67
CA PRO A 12 13.42 8.07 4.06
C PRO A 12 14.63 9.01 4.17
N GLU A 13 15.66 8.80 3.35
CA GLU A 13 16.85 9.65 3.33
C GLU A 13 16.54 11.05 2.79
N GLU A 14 15.76 11.13 1.71
CA GLU A 14 15.38 12.42 1.12
C GLU A 14 14.43 13.20 2.05
N ILE A 15 13.52 12.54 2.77
CA ILE A 15 12.71 13.17 3.83
C ILE A 15 13.61 13.74 4.93
N ALA A 16 14.63 12.98 5.37
CA ALA A 16 15.54 13.40 6.43
C ALA A 16 16.44 14.59 6.05
N ARG A 17 16.71 14.79 4.74
CA ARG A 17 17.43 15.96 4.22
C ARG A 17 16.58 17.22 4.13
N GLY A 18 15.25 17.08 4.19
CA GLY A 18 14.33 18.20 4.12
C GLY A 18 14.42 19.15 5.31
N PRO A 19 13.75 20.31 5.23
CA PRO A 19 13.75 21.29 6.32
C PRO A 19 13.12 20.70 7.59
N SER A 20 13.91 20.61 8.66
CA SER A 20 13.49 20.00 9.94
C SER A 20 12.30 20.71 10.61
N GLY A 21 12.12 22.01 10.34
CA GLY A 21 11.02 22.82 10.85
C GLY A 21 9.73 22.74 10.04
N ASP A 22 9.74 22.12 8.86
CA ASP A 22 8.59 22.04 7.96
C ASP A 22 8.49 20.63 7.36
N ALA A 23 7.76 19.77 8.07
CA ALA A 23 7.57 18.38 7.67
C ALA A 23 6.83 18.25 6.34
N ALA A 24 5.87 19.14 6.09
CA ALA A 24 5.06 19.11 4.88
C ALA A 24 5.95 19.44 3.67
N ALA A 25 6.77 20.50 3.76
CA ALA A 25 7.74 20.82 2.73
C ALA A 25 8.79 19.70 2.55
N ALA A 26 9.28 19.10 3.64
CA ALA A 26 10.20 17.98 3.57
C ALA A 26 9.61 16.78 2.82
N LEU A 27 8.35 16.43 3.10
CA LEU A 27 7.64 15.34 2.41
C LEU A 27 7.44 15.65 0.92
N VAL A 28 6.94 16.84 0.57
CA VAL A 28 6.74 17.23 -0.83
C VAL A 28 8.06 17.21 -1.60
N ASN A 29 9.11 17.82 -1.05
CA ASN A 29 10.44 17.86 -1.66
C ASN A 29 11.00 16.45 -1.86
N ALA A 30 10.82 15.55 -0.88
CA ALA A 30 11.30 14.19 -0.99
C ALA A 30 10.61 13.43 -2.13
N PHE A 31 9.30 13.56 -2.30
CA PHE A 31 8.56 12.90 -3.38
C PHE A 31 9.02 13.42 -4.75
N HIS A 32 9.19 14.73 -4.92
CA HIS A 32 9.73 15.31 -6.16
C HIS A 32 11.17 14.86 -6.39
N ARG A 33 11.99 14.81 -5.34
CA ARG A 33 13.38 14.37 -5.44
C ARG A 33 13.49 12.92 -5.90
N ILE A 34 12.57 12.05 -5.50
CA ILE A 34 12.56 10.67 -5.99
C ILE A 34 12.32 10.62 -7.50
N ASP A 35 11.37 11.39 -8.03
CA ASP A 35 11.15 11.49 -9.48
C ASP A 35 12.36 12.06 -10.23
N GLU A 36 13.00 13.10 -9.68
CA GLU A 36 14.23 13.65 -10.25
C GLU A 36 15.35 12.61 -10.30
N LEU A 37 15.53 11.84 -9.21
CA LEU A 37 16.51 10.77 -9.14
C LEU A 37 16.20 9.62 -10.12
N LEU A 38 14.93 9.40 -10.48
CA LEU A 38 14.54 8.42 -11.49
C LEU A 38 14.90 8.87 -12.91
N LEU A 39 15.11 10.17 -13.15
CA LEU A 39 15.57 10.72 -14.44
C LEU A 39 17.10 10.66 -14.60
N GLU A 40 17.86 10.48 -13.52
CA GLU A 40 19.33 10.38 -13.56
C GLU A 40 19.77 9.11 -14.31
N GLU A 41 20.80 9.22 -15.19
CA GLU A 41 21.22 8.12 -16.07
C GLU A 41 21.63 6.86 -15.30
N GLU A 42 22.26 7.04 -14.12
CA GLU A 42 22.72 5.97 -13.25
C GLU A 42 21.55 5.16 -12.66
N CYS A 43 20.35 5.73 -12.60
CA CYS A 43 19.19 5.07 -12.02
C CYS A 43 18.74 3.85 -12.83
N GLY A 44 18.88 3.88 -14.16
CA GLY A 44 18.55 2.75 -15.02
C GLY A 44 19.30 1.46 -14.65
N GLU A 45 20.57 1.58 -14.23
CA GLU A 45 21.35 0.44 -13.75
C GLU A 45 20.88 -0.06 -12.38
N VAL A 46 20.49 0.84 -11.49
CA VAL A 46 19.95 0.51 -10.16
C VAL A 46 18.63 -0.26 -10.30
N LEU A 47 17.71 0.23 -11.13
CA LEU A 47 16.42 -0.43 -11.38
C LEU A 47 16.61 -1.82 -12.02
N ARG A 48 17.60 -1.97 -12.91
CA ARG A 48 17.94 -3.27 -13.50
C ARG A 48 18.39 -4.29 -12.44
N LYS A 49 19.16 -3.87 -11.43
CA LYS A 49 19.57 -4.76 -10.33
C LYS A 49 18.37 -5.31 -9.56
N PHE A 50 17.31 -4.51 -9.37
CA PHE A 50 16.09 -4.97 -8.70
C PHE A 50 15.31 -6.00 -9.52
N SER A 51 15.39 -5.92 -10.84
CA SER A 51 14.73 -6.85 -11.76
C SER A 51 15.41 -8.23 -11.77
N SER A 52 16.74 -8.26 -11.65
CA SER A 52 17.56 -9.48 -11.68
C SER A 52 17.55 -10.30 -10.38
N GLY A 53 16.98 -9.78 -9.29
CA GLY A 53 16.87 -10.48 -8.00
C GLY A 53 15.75 -11.53 -7.93
N ARG A 54 14.98 -11.74 -9.02
CA ARG A 54 14.04 -12.86 -9.13
C ARG A 54 14.80 -14.03 -9.76
N GLY A 55 15.08 -15.07 -8.99
CA GLY A 55 15.87 -16.25 -9.38
C GLY A 55 15.24 -17.14 -10.47
N GLY A 56 14.86 -16.56 -11.61
CA GLY A 56 14.48 -17.30 -12.81
C GLY A 56 15.67 -17.45 -13.75
N GLU A 57 15.92 -18.67 -14.21
CA GLU A 57 16.85 -18.93 -15.32
C GLU A 57 16.29 -18.31 -16.61
N GLY A 58 16.69 -17.07 -16.88
CA GLY A 58 16.31 -16.32 -18.08
C GLY A 58 17.37 -15.28 -18.43
N PRO A 59 17.34 -14.73 -19.67
CA PRO A 59 18.22 -13.62 -20.02
C PRO A 59 18.02 -12.46 -19.03
N PRO A 60 19.08 -11.74 -18.66
CA PRO A 60 18.97 -10.65 -17.70
C PRO A 60 17.94 -9.65 -18.23
N PRO A 61 16.98 -9.21 -17.40
CA PRO A 61 15.95 -8.27 -17.83
C PRO A 61 16.59 -7.04 -18.46
N GLY A 62 15.93 -6.52 -19.49
CA GLY A 62 16.30 -5.26 -20.14
C GLY A 62 16.28 -4.09 -19.15
N PRO A 63 16.79 -2.92 -19.54
CA PRO A 63 16.69 -1.72 -18.70
C PRO A 63 15.23 -1.44 -18.37
N VAL A 64 14.94 -1.22 -17.08
CA VAL A 64 13.61 -0.78 -16.65
C VAL A 64 13.52 0.71 -16.89
N ASN A 65 12.55 1.11 -17.70
CA ASN A 65 12.32 2.52 -18.01
C ASN A 65 11.29 3.09 -17.02
N PRO A 66 11.68 4.03 -16.13
CA PRO A 66 10.76 4.68 -15.19
C PRO A 66 9.69 5.57 -15.87
N ASP A 67 9.78 5.80 -17.18
CA ASP A 67 8.70 6.41 -17.97
C ASP A 67 7.39 5.63 -17.88
N TRP A 68 7.46 4.30 -17.79
CA TRP A 68 6.32 3.39 -17.93
C TRP A 68 6.12 2.50 -16.71
N VAL A 69 6.86 2.77 -15.64
CA VAL A 69 6.75 2.06 -14.37
C VAL A 69 6.65 3.10 -13.28
N GLY A 70 5.65 2.97 -12.44
CA GLY A 70 5.48 3.80 -11.25
C GLY A 70 5.11 2.98 -10.02
N CYS A 71 4.93 3.70 -8.93
CA CYS A 71 4.32 3.17 -7.72
C CYS A 71 3.52 4.25 -6.99
N THR A 72 2.49 3.81 -6.26
CA THR A 72 1.87 4.65 -5.24
C THR A 72 2.84 4.83 -4.07
N CYS A 73 2.63 5.88 -3.29
CA CYS A 73 3.40 6.10 -2.08
C CYS A 73 2.52 6.79 -1.03
N VAL A 74 2.43 6.15 0.13
CA VAL A 74 1.79 6.71 1.32
C VAL A 74 2.81 6.69 2.47
N VAL A 75 3.01 7.83 3.11
CA VAL A 75 3.92 8.01 4.24
C VAL A 75 3.14 8.59 5.40
N CYS A 76 3.26 8.01 6.59
CA CYS A 76 2.72 8.58 7.83
C CYS A 76 3.88 8.88 8.79
N LEU A 77 4.16 10.17 9.01
CA LEU A 77 5.09 10.61 10.04
C LEU A 77 4.37 10.65 11.39
N VAL A 78 4.77 9.75 12.28
CA VAL A 78 4.25 9.69 13.65
C VAL A 78 5.11 10.58 14.55
N ARG A 79 4.53 11.69 15.02
CA ARG A 79 5.17 12.60 15.98
C ARG A 79 4.52 12.46 17.36
N ALA A 80 5.09 13.14 18.36
CA ALA A 80 4.57 13.10 19.72
C ALA A 80 3.14 13.66 19.82
N LYS A 81 2.80 14.69 19.03
CA LYS A 81 1.52 15.43 19.14
C LYS A 81 0.63 15.33 17.90
N GLU A 82 1.16 14.82 16.79
CA GLU A 82 0.49 14.86 15.50
C GLU A 82 0.89 13.67 14.64
N LEU A 83 0.03 13.36 13.67
CA LEU A 83 0.27 12.47 12.55
C LEU A 83 0.27 13.32 11.29
N ILE A 84 1.29 13.18 10.44
CA ILE A 84 1.38 13.89 9.16
C ILE A 84 1.42 12.84 8.06
N VAL A 85 0.40 12.81 7.22
CA VAL A 85 0.25 11.83 6.14
C VAL A 85 0.50 12.50 4.80
N ALA A 86 1.38 11.92 4.00
CA ALA A 86 1.61 12.26 2.60
C ALA A 86 1.14 11.11 1.73
N ASN A 87 0.18 11.33 0.84
CA ASN A 87 -0.29 10.31 -0.11
C ASN A 87 -0.13 10.77 -1.56
N ALA A 88 0.41 9.90 -2.41
CA ALA A 88 0.41 10.02 -3.87
C ALA A 88 0.02 8.65 -4.46
N GLY A 89 -1.23 8.55 -4.90
CA GLY A 89 -1.81 7.31 -5.43
C GLY A 89 -3.03 6.84 -4.65
N ASP A 90 -3.37 5.56 -4.83
CA ASP A 90 -4.55 4.90 -4.26
C ASP A 90 -4.21 3.81 -3.23
N SER A 91 -2.99 3.84 -2.69
CA SER A 91 -2.76 3.31 -1.33
C SER A 91 -3.40 4.23 -0.29
N ARG A 92 -3.72 3.69 0.89
CA ARG A 92 -4.44 4.44 1.93
C ARG A 92 -3.87 4.21 3.33
N CYS A 93 -3.91 5.27 4.13
CA CYS A 93 -3.64 5.25 5.58
C CYS A 93 -4.94 5.50 6.36
N VAL A 94 -5.24 4.62 7.32
CA VAL A 94 -6.41 4.68 8.18
C VAL A 94 -5.98 4.56 9.64
N LEU A 95 -6.47 5.45 10.49
CA LEU A 95 -6.31 5.41 11.94
C LEU A 95 -7.50 4.72 12.58
N SER A 96 -7.23 3.85 13.56
CA SER A 96 -8.22 3.41 14.53
C SER A 96 -8.19 4.35 15.74
N ARG A 97 -9.31 5.02 15.99
CA ARG A 97 -9.50 5.93 17.14
C ARG A 97 -10.77 5.54 17.87
N GLY A 98 -10.63 5.02 19.09
CA GLY A 98 -11.77 4.52 19.87
C GLY A 98 -12.63 3.54 19.08
N ARG A 99 -11.99 2.55 18.43
CA ARG A 99 -12.60 1.53 17.55
C ARG A 99 -13.23 2.05 16.26
N ARG A 100 -13.13 3.35 15.96
CA ARG A 100 -13.64 3.93 14.71
C ARG A 100 -12.52 4.14 13.71
N ALA A 101 -12.81 3.83 12.45
CA ALA A 101 -11.93 4.13 11.35
C ALA A 101 -11.96 5.63 11.00
N VAL A 102 -10.80 6.26 11.02
CA VAL A 102 -10.56 7.64 10.60
C VAL A 102 -9.61 7.60 9.40
N PRO A 103 -10.09 7.80 8.16
CA PRO A 103 -9.21 7.87 7.00
C PRO A 103 -8.29 9.09 7.13
N LEU A 104 -6.97 8.86 7.02
CA LEU A 104 -5.96 9.92 7.09
C LEU A 104 -5.45 10.34 5.70
N SER A 105 -5.92 9.68 4.65
CA SER A 105 -5.63 10.00 3.26
C SER A 105 -6.83 9.68 2.37
N GLU A 106 -6.94 10.39 1.25
CA GLU A 106 -7.88 10.09 0.17
C GLU A 106 -7.13 9.45 -1.01
N ASP A 107 -7.77 8.49 -1.69
CA ASP A 107 -7.19 7.82 -2.85
C ASP A 107 -7.22 8.73 -4.07
N HIS A 108 -6.09 8.87 -4.75
CA HIS A 108 -5.97 9.71 -5.93
C HIS A 108 -6.47 8.99 -7.19
N LYS A 109 -7.79 9.00 -7.40
CA LYS A 109 -8.45 8.43 -8.59
C LYS A 109 -8.68 9.50 -9.67
N PRO A 110 -8.59 9.15 -10.98
CA PRO A 110 -8.69 10.14 -12.06
C PRO A 110 -9.99 10.93 -12.13
N ASN A 111 -11.09 10.41 -11.60
CA ASN A 111 -12.42 11.05 -11.62
C ASN A 111 -12.71 11.95 -10.43
N LEU A 112 -11.73 12.18 -9.55
CA LEU A 112 -11.89 13.22 -8.54
C LEU A 112 -11.85 14.59 -9.21
N PRO A 113 -12.74 15.53 -8.89
CA PRO A 113 -12.86 16.79 -9.63
C PRO A 113 -11.54 17.57 -9.75
N THR A 114 -10.74 17.63 -8.67
CA THR A 114 -9.44 18.31 -8.65
C THR A 114 -8.40 17.62 -9.51
N GLU A 115 -8.41 16.28 -9.52
CA GLU A 115 -7.50 15.46 -10.31
C GLU A 115 -7.86 15.51 -11.80
N GLU A 116 -9.14 15.37 -12.13
CA GLU A 116 -9.66 15.47 -13.51
C GLU A 116 -9.37 16.86 -14.11
N GLU A 117 -9.57 17.94 -13.33
CA GLU A 117 -9.23 19.29 -13.77
C GLU A 117 -7.73 19.42 -14.07
N ARG A 118 -6.86 18.90 -13.19
CA ARG A 118 -5.40 18.91 -13.42
C ARG A 118 -5.02 18.11 -14.66
N ILE A 119 -5.55 16.89 -14.81
CA ILE A 119 -5.29 16.01 -15.96
C ILE A 119 -5.68 16.70 -17.27
N ASN A 120 -6.87 17.30 -17.32
CA ASN A 120 -7.36 18.01 -18.50
C ASN A 120 -6.52 19.26 -18.82
N ARG A 121 -6.14 20.05 -17.80
CA ARG A 121 -5.24 21.20 -17.96
C ARG A 121 -3.85 20.81 -18.45
N ALA A 122 -3.38 19.62 -18.09
CA ALA A 122 -2.12 19.04 -18.57
C ALA A 122 -2.19 18.49 -20.00
N GLY A 123 -3.36 18.54 -20.64
CA GLY A 123 -3.59 18.03 -22.01
C GLY A 123 -3.95 16.54 -22.07
N GLY A 124 -4.23 15.92 -20.92
CA GLY A 124 -4.72 14.55 -20.82
C GLY A 124 -6.24 14.47 -20.89
N ILE A 125 -6.76 13.24 -20.85
CA ILE A 125 -8.20 12.96 -20.74
C ILE A 125 -8.46 11.89 -19.69
N VAL A 126 -9.62 11.98 -19.03
CA VAL A 126 -10.12 10.93 -18.13
C VAL A 126 -11.16 10.09 -18.87
N GLU A 127 -10.81 8.85 -19.16
CA GLU A 127 -11.69 7.88 -19.81
C GLU A 127 -12.46 7.06 -18.78
N ARG A 128 -13.80 7.14 -18.82
CA ARG A 128 -14.67 6.23 -18.09
C ARG A 128 -14.79 4.90 -18.85
N ARG A 129 -14.39 3.80 -18.22
CA ARG A 129 -14.55 2.43 -18.73
C ARG A 129 -15.46 1.62 -17.82
N GLN A 130 -16.41 0.94 -18.43
CA GLN A 130 -17.30 0.02 -17.72
C GLN A 130 -16.93 -1.42 -18.08
N ILE A 131 -16.52 -2.19 -17.08
CA ILE A 131 -16.11 -3.59 -17.20
C ILE A 131 -17.07 -4.41 -16.35
N GLY A 132 -18.11 -4.96 -16.99
CA GLY A 132 -19.21 -5.60 -16.27
C GLY A 132 -19.90 -4.61 -15.32
N PRO A 133 -20.04 -4.91 -14.02
CA PRO A 133 -20.61 -4.00 -13.02
C PRO A 133 -19.61 -2.94 -12.51
N VAL A 134 -18.32 -3.08 -12.81
CA VAL A 134 -17.27 -2.20 -12.28
C VAL A 134 -17.06 -1.02 -13.22
N VAL A 135 -16.99 0.19 -12.65
CA VAL A 135 -16.64 1.41 -13.37
C VAL A 135 -15.23 1.80 -12.97
N GLN A 136 -14.35 1.96 -13.96
CA GLN A 136 -12.99 2.45 -13.80
C GLN A 136 -12.82 3.76 -14.55
N TYR A 137 -11.96 4.61 -14.04
CA TYR A 137 -11.54 5.84 -14.71
C TYR A 137 -10.05 5.77 -14.97
N ARG A 138 -9.64 6.09 -16.19
CA ARG A 138 -8.25 5.96 -16.62
C ARG A 138 -7.73 7.21 -17.31
N VAL A 139 -6.53 7.64 -16.94
CA VAL A 139 -5.80 8.73 -17.60
C VAL A 139 -5.31 8.24 -18.96
N ASN A 140 -5.76 8.89 -20.03
CA ASN A 140 -5.52 8.51 -21.42
C ASN A 140 -5.80 7.02 -21.71
N GLY A 141 -6.80 6.46 -21.02
CA GLY A 141 -7.17 5.05 -21.18
C GLY A 141 -6.19 4.03 -20.60
N ASN A 142 -5.10 4.48 -19.96
CA ASN A 142 -4.03 3.63 -19.45
C ASN A 142 -4.05 3.51 -17.92
N LEU A 143 -3.61 4.55 -17.18
CA LEU A 143 -3.43 4.48 -15.72
C LEU A 143 -4.75 4.72 -14.97
N ASN A 144 -5.07 3.86 -13.99
CA ASN A 144 -6.30 3.93 -13.17
C ASN A 144 -6.16 4.80 -11.89
N LEU A 145 -5.05 5.52 -11.77
CA LEU A 145 -4.71 6.44 -10.68
C LEU A 145 -4.25 7.79 -11.27
N SER A 146 -4.23 8.84 -10.46
CA SER A 146 -3.84 10.18 -10.90
C SER A 146 -2.51 10.66 -10.31
N ARG A 147 -1.95 9.98 -9.30
CA ARG A 147 -0.67 10.38 -8.68
C ARG A 147 0.19 9.14 -8.40
N SER A 148 1.48 9.26 -8.67
CA SER A 148 2.46 8.19 -8.45
C SER A 148 3.88 8.75 -8.45
N LEU A 149 4.83 8.00 -7.90
CA LEU A 149 6.25 8.15 -8.21
C LEU A 149 6.56 7.36 -9.48
N GLY A 150 7.51 7.82 -10.31
CA GLY A 150 7.76 7.23 -11.63
C GLY A 150 6.68 7.63 -12.64
N ASP A 151 6.27 6.73 -13.54
CA ASP A 151 5.34 7.04 -14.65
C ASP A 151 5.73 8.33 -15.40
N LEU A 152 7.05 8.49 -15.62
CA LEU A 152 7.63 9.78 -16.01
C LEU A 152 7.16 10.25 -17.39
N GLU A 153 6.64 9.36 -18.24
CA GLU A 153 6.06 9.76 -19.52
C GLU A 153 4.93 10.78 -19.34
N TYR A 154 4.17 10.66 -18.25
CA TYR A 154 3.04 11.54 -17.94
C TYR A 154 3.46 12.87 -17.29
N LYS A 155 4.78 13.08 -17.11
CA LYS A 155 5.40 14.18 -16.37
C LYS A 155 6.32 15.05 -17.23
N LYS A 156 6.22 14.95 -18.56
CA LYS A 156 7.10 15.59 -19.53
C LYS A 156 6.57 16.92 -20.09
N ASN A 157 5.50 17.49 -19.54
CA ASN A 157 5.00 18.78 -20.03
C ASN A 157 5.97 19.90 -19.58
N PRO A 158 6.71 20.56 -20.50
CA PRO A 158 7.77 21.50 -20.13
C PRO A 158 7.24 22.85 -19.64
N THR A 159 5.94 23.12 -19.79
CA THR A 159 5.32 24.39 -19.37
C THR A 159 4.65 24.30 -18.00
N LEU A 160 4.67 23.13 -17.36
CA LEU A 160 3.95 22.85 -16.12
C LEU A 160 4.92 22.46 -15.00
N GLY A 161 4.63 22.89 -13.77
CA GLY A 161 5.38 22.46 -12.59
C GLY A 161 5.13 20.99 -12.24
N PRO A 162 5.92 20.39 -11.32
CA PRO A 162 5.76 18.99 -10.91
C PRO A 162 4.36 18.64 -10.39
N ALA A 163 3.67 19.58 -9.74
CA ALA A 163 2.31 19.40 -9.22
C ALA A 163 1.19 19.55 -10.26
N GLU A 164 1.52 20.03 -11.45
CA GLU A 164 0.55 20.33 -12.51
C GLU A 164 0.60 19.31 -13.65
N GLN A 165 1.53 18.36 -13.59
CA GLN A 165 1.66 17.26 -14.56
C GLN A 165 0.41 16.38 -14.58
N MET A 166 0.23 15.64 -15.68
CA MET A 166 -0.96 14.81 -15.90
C MET A 166 -1.09 13.74 -14.83
N ILE A 167 -0.01 13.00 -14.59
CA ILE A 167 0.24 12.26 -13.36
C ILE A 167 1.29 13.05 -12.59
N CYS A 168 1.11 13.26 -11.28
CA CYS A 168 2.10 13.99 -10.49
C CYS A 168 2.58 13.17 -9.29
N ALA A 169 3.85 13.35 -8.91
CA ALA A 169 4.39 12.82 -7.66
C ALA A 169 4.04 13.66 -6.43
N THR A 170 3.43 14.84 -6.61
CA THR A 170 3.12 15.74 -5.50
C THR A 170 2.13 15.08 -4.53
N PRO A 171 2.53 14.79 -3.29
CA PRO A 171 1.63 14.17 -2.35
C PRO A 171 0.61 15.18 -1.84
N GLU A 172 -0.59 14.71 -1.53
CA GLU A 172 -1.48 15.43 -0.63
C GLU A 172 -0.99 15.27 0.81
N ILE A 173 -0.86 16.39 1.53
CA ILE A 173 -0.45 16.42 2.93
C ILE A 173 -1.67 16.68 3.81
N GLN A 174 -1.91 15.78 4.76
CA GLN A 174 -2.91 15.97 5.82
C GLN A 174 -2.23 15.85 7.19
N THR A 175 -2.65 16.70 8.15
CA THR A 175 -2.12 16.70 9.51
C THR A 175 -3.24 16.54 10.51
N PHE A 176 -3.08 15.60 11.44
CA PHE A 176 -4.06 15.26 12.45
C PHE A 176 -3.46 15.33 13.84
N PRO A 177 -4.13 15.97 14.82
CA PRO A 177 -3.69 15.91 16.20
C PRO A 177 -3.81 14.48 16.73
N ARG A 178 -2.82 14.07 17.55
CA ARG A 178 -2.90 12.80 18.27
C ARG A 178 -3.80 12.92 19.49
N GLU A 179 -4.57 11.87 19.72
CA GLU A 179 -5.50 11.74 20.83
C GLU A 179 -5.15 10.51 21.68
N ALA A 180 -5.64 10.46 22.92
CA ALA A 180 -5.32 9.36 23.83
C ALA A 180 -5.92 8.03 23.33
N GLU A 181 -7.02 8.15 22.60
CA GLU A 181 -7.81 7.08 22.00
C GLU A 181 -7.23 6.57 20.66
N ASP A 182 -6.10 7.11 20.20
CA ASP A 182 -5.41 6.63 18.99
C ASP A 182 -4.77 5.26 19.22
N GLU A 183 -5.38 4.22 18.67
CA GLU A 183 -5.02 2.82 18.97
C GLU A 183 -3.92 2.31 18.05
N PHE A 184 -4.17 2.33 16.74
CA PHE A 184 -3.25 1.83 15.72
C PHE A 184 -3.50 2.45 14.35
N LEU A 185 -2.51 2.37 13.46
CA LEU A 185 -2.62 2.73 12.04
C LEU A 185 -2.65 1.47 11.18
N LEU A 186 -3.43 1.52 10.12
CA LEU A 186 -3.41 0.60 8.98
C LEU A 186 -2.95 1.36 7.75
N VAL A 187 -1.94 0.83 7.08
CA VAL A 187 -1.44 1.34 5.80
C VAL A 187 -1.44 0.18 4.83
N ALA A 188 -2.18 0.27 3.72
CA ALA A 188 -2.24 -0.80 2.75
C ALA A 188 -2.42 -0.27 1.32
N CYS A 189 -2.13 -1.12 0.33
CA CYS A 189 -2.46 -0.86 -1.07
C CYS A 189 -3.95 -1.14 -1.38
N ASP A 190 -4.38 -0.74 -2.57
CA ASP A 190 -5.72 -0.96 -3.11
C ASP A 190 -6.14 -2.43 -3.15
N GLY A 191 -5.21 -3.38 -3.31
CA GLY A 191 -5.51 -4.81 -3.19
C GLY A 191 -6.23 -5.23 -1.88
N VAL A 192 -6.09 -4.43 -0.81
CA VAL A 192 -6.88 -4.56 0.43
C VAL A 192 -8.11 -3.66 0.40
N TRP A 193 -7.95 -2.38 0.05
CA TRP A 193 -9.01 -1.36 0.15
C TRP A 193 -10.13 -1.49 -0.90
N ASP A 194 -9.88 -2.21 -1.99
CA ASP A 194 -10.89 -2.58 -2.98
C ASP A 194 -11.84 -3.68 -2.46
N VAL A 195 -11.42 -4.43 -1.43
CA VAL A 195 -12.20 -5.54 -0.84
C VAL A 195 -12.79 -5.17 0.51
N LEU A 196 -12.05 -4.45 1.34
CA LEU A 196 -12.46 -4.07 2.70
C LEU A 196 -12.70 -2.57 2.81
N THR A 197 -13.83 -2.20 3.42
CA THR A 197 -14.02 -0.82 3.87
C THR A 197 -13.07 -0.48 5.01
N ASN A 198 -12.86 0.83 5.23
CA ASN A 198 -12.01 1.31 6.33
C ASN A 198 -12.43 0.73 7.69
N GLN A 199 -13.74 0.67 7.95
CA GLN A 199 -14.26 0.18 9.23
C GLN A 199 -14.14 -1.35 9.35
N GLU A 200 -14.40 -2.11 8.28
CA GLU A 200 -14.21 -3.57 8.30
C GLU A 200 -12.76 -3.97 8.59
N ALA A 201 -11.79 -3.25 8.02
CA ALA A 201 -10.38 -3.49 8.29
C ALA A 201 -10.01 -3.17 9.75
N VAL A 202 -10.52 -2.04 10.28
CA VAL A 202 -10.32 -1.67 11.70
C VAL A 202 -10.93 -2.70 12.63
N ASP A 203 -12.19 -3.10 12.40
CA ASP A 203 -12.89 -4.10 13.22
C ASP A 203 -12.17 -5.44 13.20
N PHE A 204 -11.72 -5.88 12.02
CA PHE A 204 -10.99 -7.13 11.86
C PHE A 204 -9.72 -7.19 12.72
N VAL A 205 -8.96 -6.09 12.75
CA VAL A 205 -7.74 -5.98 13.57
C VAL A 205 -8.12 -5.88 15.05
N HIS A 206 -9.15 -5.11 15.38
CA HIS A 206 -9.61 -4.92 16.76
C HIS A 206 -10.07 -6.21 17.45
N GLU A 207 -10.67 -7.14 16.71
CA GLU A 207 -11.09 -8.44 17.22
C GLU A 207 -9.92 -9.34 17.65
N ARG A 208 -8.71 -9.09 17.11
CA ARG A 208 -7.55 -9.99 17.23
C ARG A 208 -6.39 -9.37 18.01
N LEU A 209 -6.22 -8.06 17.89
CA LEU A 209 -5.08 -7.32 18.44
C LEU A 209 -4.95 -7.41 19.97
N PRO A 210 -6.02 -7.29 20.79
CA PRO A 210 -5.90 -7.39 22.23
C PRO A 210 -5.34 -8.74 22.70
N GLN A 211 -5.82 -9.84 22.10
CA GLN A 211 -5.36 -11.20 22.38
C GLN A 211 -3.91 -11.37 21.93
N ALA A 212 -3.56 -10.87 20.73
CA ALA A 212 -2.19 -10.93 20.24
C ALA A 212 -1.21 -10.18 21.15
N LEU A 213 -1.57 -8.98 21.61
CA LEU A 213 -0.74 -8.20 22.55
C LEU A 213 -0.60 -8.89 23.91
N ARG A 214 -1.69 -9.42 24.48
CA ARG A 214 -1.65 -10.13 25.78
C ARG A 214 -0.80 -11.39 25.73
N ASN A 215 -0.84 -12.12 24.62
CA ASN A 215 -0.17 -13.41 24.48
C ASN A 215 1.20 -13.30 23.78
N GLY A 216 1.64 -12.09 23.39
CA GLY A 216 2.90 -11.89 22.67
C GLY A 216 2.93 -12.54 21.28
N LEU A 217 1.78 -12.64 20.61
CA LEU A 217 1.70 -13.21 19.26
C LEU A 217 2.19 -12.20 18.20
N PRO A 218 2.79 -12.68 17.10
CA PRO A 218 3.25 -11.81 16.03
C PRO A 218 2.08 -11.07 15.39
N LEU A 219 2.19 -9.74 15.30
CA LEU A 219 1.16 -8.90 14.66
C LEU A 219 1.03 -9.19 13.16
N SER A 220 2.06 -9.73 12.52
CA SER A 220 2.02 -10.14 11.11
C SER A 220 0.92 -11.18 10.87
N GLY A 221 0.65 -12.08 11.81
CA GLY A 221 -0.41 -13.08 11.68
C GLY A 221 -1.81 -12.48 11.56
N ILE A 222 -2.05 -11.30 12.16
CA ILE A 222 -3.31 -10.55 11.98
C ILE A 222 -3.39 -10.03 10.54
N MET A 223 -2.28 -9.50 10.02
CA MET A 223 -2.24 -8.93 8.67
C MET A 223 -2.32 -10.01 7.59
N GLU A 224 -1.66 -11.15 7.79
CA GLU A 224 -1.76 -12.34 6.93
C GLU A 224 -3.22 -12.81 6.85
N ALA A 225 -3.88 -12.99 8.00
CA ALA A 225 -5.30 -13.39 8.02
C ALA A 225 -6.23 -12.35 7.36
N MET A 226 -5.91 -11.06 7.45
CA MET A 226 -6.66 -10.00 6.77
C MET A 226 -6.48 -10.07 5.26
N MET A 227 -5.25 -10.31 4.78
CA MET A 227 -4.97 -10.49 3.35
C MET A 227 -5.61 -11.77 2.82
N ASP A 228 -5.60 -12.87 3.57
CA ASP A 228 -6.31 -14.11 3.20
C ASP A 228 -7.81 -13.87 3.01
N ARG A 229 -8.44 -13.02 3.84
CA ARG A 229 -9.83 -12.61 3.68
C ARG A 229 -10.08 -11.82 2.39
N CYS A 230 -9.06 -11.14 1.86
CA CYS A 230 -9.18 -10.36 0.63
C CYS A 230 -9.01 -11.20 -0.64
N ILE A 231 -8.50 -12.43 -0.53
CA ILE A 231 -8.27 -13.31 -1.68
C ILE A 231 -9.61 -13.70 -2.32
N SER A 232 -9.70 -13.48 -3.63
CA SER A 232 -10.87 -13.90 -4.38
C SER A 232 -11.00 -15.42 -4.44
N PRO A 233 -12.18 -15.99 -4.15
CA PRO A 233 -12.45 -17.40 -4.43
C PRO A 233 -12.58 -17.67 -5.94
N ASP A 234 -13.02 -16.66 -6.72
CA ASP A 234 -13.17 -16.72 -8.18
C ASP A 234 -13.25 -15.29 -8.74
N LEU A 235 -12.26 -14.92 -9.56
CA LEU A 235 -12.15 -13.58 -10.16
C LEU A 235 -13.32 -13.24 -11.10
N THR A 236 -13.97 -14.24 -11.69
CA THR A 236 -15.16 -14.05 -12.52
C THR A 236 -16.36 -13.63 -11.67
N LEU A 237 -16.50 -14.21 -10.47
CA LEU A 237 -17.59 -13.91 -9.56
C LEU A 237 -17.38 -12.58 -8.84
N THR A 238 -16.13 -12.24 -8.50
CA THR A 238 -15.78 -10.99 -7.81
C THR A 238 -15.52 -9.81 -8.74
N ASN A 239 -15.70 -9.99 -10.06
CA ASN A 239 -15.39 -8.98 -11.07
C ASN A 239 -13.94 -8.46 -10.98
N GLY A 240 -13.00 -9.36 -10.69
CA GLY A 240 -11.58 -9.07 -10.56
C GLY A 240 -11.12 -8.61 -9.17
N LEU A 241 -12.02 -8.30 -8.24
CA LEU A 241 -11.65 -7.95 -6.86
C LEU A 241 -10.96 -9.12 -6.16
N GLY A 242 -9.92 -8.85 -5.37
CA GLY A 242 -9.16 -9.87 -4.63
C GLY A 242 -8.17 -10.67 -5.47
N GLY A 243 -7.86 -10.21 -6.69
CA GLY A 243 -6.84 -10.79 -7.58
C GLY A 243 -5.54 -10.00 -7.68
N ASP A 244 -5.42 -8.90 -6.95
CA ASP A 244 -4.26 -8.02 -7.02
C ASP A 244 -3.17 -8.41 -6.01
N ASN A 245 -2.00 -7.83 -6.18
CA ASN A 245 -0.96 -7.79 -5.16
C ASN A 245 -1.48 -7.11 -3.89
N MET A 246 -1.07 -7.62 -2.73
CA MET A 246 -1.48 -7.10 -1.42
C MET A 246 -0.25 -6.80 -0.58
N THR A 247 -0.26 -5.63 0.05
CA THR A 247 0.72 -5.21 1.06
C THR A 247 -0.03 -4.41 2.10
N ALA A 248 0.18 -4.75 3.37
CA ALA A 248 -0.46 -4.08 4.49
C ALA A 248 0.49 -4.00 5.70
N MET A 249 0.40 -2.91 6.44
CA MET A 249 1.21 -2.62 7.63
C MET A 249 0.28 -2.21 8.77
N LEU A 250 0.55 -2.78 9.95
CA LEU A 250 -0.10 -2.41 11.21
C LEU A 250 0.94 -1.75 12.12
N VAL A 251 0.63 -0.54 12.58
CA VAL A 251 1.48 0.21 13.54
C VAL A 251 0.67 0.48 14.79
N VAL A 252 1.05 -0.15 15.91
CA VAL A 252 0.40 0.09 17.21
C VAL A 252 0.90 1.42 17.79
N LEU A 253 -0.03 2.34 18.06
CA LEU A 253 0.26 3.66 18.62
C LEU A 253 0.09 3.70 20.14
N ASN A 254 -0.96 3.05 20.65
CA ASN A 254 -1.27 3.03 22.08
C ASN A 254 -1.87 1.68 22.50
N ALA A 255 -1.04 0.81 23.09
CA ALA A 255 -1.48 -0.48 23.63
C ALA A 255 -2.47 -0.34 24.80
N ALA A 256 -2.42 0.75 25.57
CA ALA A 256 -3.34 0.97 26.68
C ALA A 256 -4.76 1.30 26.19
N ALA A 257 -4.89 2.16 25.18
CA ALA A 257 -6.19 2.46 24.55
C ALA A 257 -6.87 1.19 24.01
N ILE A 258 -6.08 0.30 23.41
CA ILE A 258 -6.56 -1.00 22.91
C ILE A 258 -7.10 -1.86 24.06
N ALA A 259 -6.40 -1.92 25.20
CA ALA A 259 -6.81 -2.69 26.37
C ALA A 259 -8.07 -2.13 27.04
N ASP A 260 -8.16 -0.80 27.21
CA ASP A 260 -9.30 -0.13 27.83
C ASP A 260 -10.59 -0.31 27.01
N SER A 261 -10.47 -0.34 25.67
CA SER A 261 -11.60 -0.61 24.77
C SER A 261 -12.23 -2.01 24.99
N THR A 262 -11.44 -2.98 25.47
CA THR A 262 -11.93 -4.35 25.75
C THR A 262 -12.61 -4.49 27.10
N ALA A 263 -12.39 -3.55 28.03
CA ALA A 263 -12.99 -3.57 29.36
C ALA A 263 -14.45 -3.05 29.37
N LEU A 264 -14.90 -2.41 28.28
CA LEU A 264 -16.23 -1.81 28.17
C LEU A 264 -17.32 -2.76 27.63
N GLU A 265 -16.99 -3.99 27.23
CA GLU A 265 -17.96 -4.99 26.73
C GLU A 265 -18.20 -6.10 27.77
N PRO A 266 -19.43 -6.30 28.27
CA PRO A 266 -19.77 -7.50 29.06
C PRO A 266 -19.98 -8.70 28.13
N ALA A 267 -19.16 -9.75 28.32
CA ALA A 267 -19.37 -11.17 27.98
C ALA A 267 -20.47 -11.51 26.94
N GLY A 268 -20.19 -11.28 25.66
CA GLY A 268 -20.85 -11.93 24.53
C GLY A 268 -19.81 -12.70 23.72
N GLY A 269 -19.32 -13.82 24.27
CA GLY A 269 -18.21 -14.57 23.71
C GLY A 269 -18.50 -15.14 22.32
N ILE A 270 -17.65 -14.82 21.35
CA ILE A 270 -17.36 -15.70 20.23
C ILE A 270 -16.21 -16.59 20.69
N GLU A 271 -16.47 -17.88 20.90
CA GLU A 271 -15.42 -18.87 21.07
C GLU A 271 -14.56 -18.89 19.79
N VAL A 272 -13.36 -18.33 19.88
CA VAL A 272 -12.31 -18.59 18.90
C VAL A 272 -11.92 -20.06 19.09
N THR A 273 -12.47 -20.94 18.25
CA THR A 273 -12.13 -22.36 18.28
C THR A 273 -10.64 -22.52 17.95
N SER A 274 -10.03 -23.50 18.62
CA SER A 274 -8.59 -23.81 18.58
C SER A 274 -8.03 -24.18 17.20
N SER A 275 -8.81 -24.11 16.13
CA SER A 275 -8.38 -24.45 14.76
C SER A 275 -7.58 -23.34 14.08
N ALA A 276 -7.76 -22.07 14.47
CA ALA A 276 -7.05 -20.95 13.84
C ALA A 276 -5.57 -20.83 14.29
N LEU A 277 -5.22 -21.29 15.50
CA LEU A 277 -3.83 -21.30 15.98
C LEU A 277 -3.00 -22.46 15.42
N ALA A 278 -3.63 -23.60 15.09
CA ALA A 278 -2.91 -24.79 14.61
C ALA A 278 -2.30 -24.61 13.21
N ALA A 279 -2.83 -23.70 12.39
CA ALA A 279 -2.33 -23.48 11.03
C ALA A 279 -0.95 -22.80 10.97
N VAL A 280 -0.49 -22.20 12.07
CA VAL A 280 0.81 -21.51 12.15
C VAL A 280 1.96 -22.48 12.49
N GLU A 281 1.67 -23.61 13.14
CA GLU A 281 2.70 -24.57 13.57
C GLU A 281 3.06 -25.63 12.50
N GLU A 282 2.24 -25.85 11.47
CA GLU A 282 2.46 -26.92 10.48
C GLU A 282 3.40 -26.56 9.31
N ARG A 283 3.89 -25.32 9.19
CA ARG A 283 4.82 -24.93 8.11
C ARG A 283 6.30 -25.01 8.50
N GLY A 284 6.64 -26.00 9.33
CA GLY A 284 8.01 -26.38 9.64
C GLY A 284 8.66 -27.21 8.52
N ILE A 285 9.57 -26.57 7.79
CA ILE A 285 10.84 -27.11 7.22
C ILE A 285 10.90 -28.65 7.11
N LEU A 286 10.70 -29.19 5.91
CA LEU A 286 11.16 -30.54 5.58
C LEU A 286 12.60 -30.45 5.04
N PRO A 287 13.56 -31.22 5.58
CA PRO A 287 14.92 -31.27 5.04
C PRO A 287 15.03 -32.18 3.81
N ASP A 288 15.97 -31.83 2.95
CA ASP A 288 16.44 -32.59 1.80
C ASP A 288 16.79 -34.05 2.12
N GLY A 289 16.50 -34.97 1.18
CA GLY A 289 17.28 -36.22 1.07
C GLY A 289 16.57 -37.48 0.57
N LEU A 290 16.62 -37.68 -0.76
CA LEU A 290 16.97 -38.92 -1.48
C LEU A 290 16.01 -40.13 -1.64
N CYS A 291 15.96 -40.54 -2.92
CA CYS A 291 15.69 -41.89 -3.50
C CYS A 291 14.29 -42.49 -3.38
N SER A 292 13.74 -43.24 -4.33
CA SER A 292 14.04 -43.57 -5.74
C SER A 292 12.90 -44.50 -6.21
N CYS A 293 12.75 -44.65 -7.52
CA CYS A 293 12.12 -45.77 -8.27
C CYS A 293 10.77 -45.46 -8.95
N GLN A 294 10.87 -45.12 -10.24
CA GLN A 294 10.01 -45.69 -11.30
C GLN A 294 10.37 -47.19 -11.51
N PRO A 295 9.53 -48.07 -12.12
CA PRO A 295 8.81 -47.81 -13.36
C PRO A 295 7.41 -48.46 -13.57
N ASP A 296 6.87 -48.15 -14.75
CA ASP A 296 5.93 -48.90 -15.61
C ASP A 296 4.40 -48.63 -15.59
N MET A 297 4.00 -48.01 -16.73
CA MET A 297 2.78 -48.10 -17.57
C MET A 297 2.09 -49.50 -17.58
N PRO A 298 0.85 -49.72 -18.12
CA PRO A 298 0.23 -49.02 -19.28
C PRO A 298 -1.32 -48.88 -19.32
N LYS A 299 -1.80 -47.80 -19.94
CA LYS A 299 -2.59 -47.74 -21.21
C LYS A 299 -3.18 -46.35 -21.40
#